data_AF-K3VZJ0-F1
#
_entry.id   AF-K3VZJ0-F1
#
_cell.length_a   1.000
_cell.length_b   1.000
_cell.length_c   1.000
_cell.angle_alpha   90.00
_cell.angle_beta   90.00
_cell.angle_gamma   90.00
#
_symmetry.space_group_name_H-M   'P 1'
#
loop_
_entity.id
_entity.type
_entity.pdbx_description
1 polymer ?
#
loop_
_entity_poly.entity_id
_entity_poly.type
_entity_poly.pdbx_seq_one_letter_code
_entity_poly.pdbx_strand_id
1 'polypeptide(L)'
;MSNRTTRACDPCRLRKVKCNGSVPCSQCGHLNLACVYSAPPSKRKPTVRGRLVAQIREGVCVRPDDARSNSGSPQTDDPSPSYIPTSNGTPYTQDFFLGLVKEYERAVFPVNPIILPSEVVTAIEGMENSFEDAAFVYAFAGATINLSQTTWNPDNDILARMMDLLALGFKAHRQAELGAGFLSKLPVSPKRVMTCIFLENSLMTFERMERGLMMLREAGTMIQMMDFDHLTDGSLSNHEIATRQRMYWEISIHERYLTVIAGYPALLPPLKTGLPITDYELPPGINEGFNRLIELFNVLDDEFLTHWRAQQNPSSPAPEMTAEWIEYKQAQLDQDEIKVAEADQKLISNGHGGLTELQHADLLITRLWMRIMVWQLALSQGLLQSTPPQNTHEGFSMHFPAHRLSTQLRNLVDRLKSFDSVALHGPGILAKLFEITTTVADVLALPTGAGGEHEAEARVEDFLFLVTFLLSFDRIHQNQRDYLKEKLTGLQDASGFQNLATYNADGWLSG
;
A
#
# COMPACT_ATOMS: atom_id res chain seq x y z
N MET A 1 50.88 5.28 -9.65
CA MET A 1 50.71 3.88 -10.08
C MET A 1 49.51 3.30 -9.34
N SER A 2 48.40 3.04 -10.02
CA SER A 2 47.15 2.58 -9.39
C SER A 2 47.19 1.07 -9.22
N ASN A 3 47.42 0.59 -8.00
CA ASN A 3 47.31 -0.83 -7.69
C ASN A 3 45.85 -1.26 -7.89
N ARG A 4 45.62 -2.12 -8.88
CA ARG A 4 44.30 -2.66 -9.20
C ARG A 4 43.95 -3.70 -8.13
N THR A 5 43.18 -3.29 -7.13
CA THR A 5 42.80 -4.15 -6.01
C THR A 5 41.87 -5.27 -6.49
N THR A 6 42.21 -6.52 -6.18
CA THR A 6 41.44 -7.72 -6.56
C THR A 6 40.16 -7.91 -5.72
N ARG A 7 40.06 -7.21 -4.58
CA ARG A 7 38.95 -7.34 -3.64
C ARG A 7 38.68 -6.01 -2.92
N ALA A 8 37.42 -5.59 -2.87
CA ALA A 8 36.97 -4.46 -2.05
C ALA A 8 36.71 -4.89 -0.59
N CYS A 9 36.95 -4.01 0.38
CA CYS A 9 36.55 -4.22 1.77
C CYS A 9 35.02 -4.30 1.92
N ASP A 10 34.54 -4.85 3.03
CA ASP A 10 33.12 -5.10 3.25
C ASP A 10 32.25 -3.83 3.18
N PRO A 11 32.64 -2.70 3.81
CA PRO A 11 31.86 -1.45 3.71
C PRO A 11 31.82 -0.87 2.29
N CYS A 12 32.90 -0.94 1.51
CA CYS A 12 32.89 -0.46 0.13
C CYS A 12 32.06 -1.37 -0.80
N ARG A 13 32.08 -2.68 -0.54
CA ARG A 13 31.30 -3.67 -1.26
C ARG A 13 29.80 -3.48 -1.05
N LEU A 14 29.37 -3.23 0.20
CA LEU A 14 27.96 -2.99 0.54
C LEU A 14 27.42 -1.73 -0.16
N ARG A 15 28.19 -0.64 -0.11
CA ARG A 15 27.85 0.66 -0.72
C ARG A 15 28.06 0.72 -2.23
N LYS A 16 28.60 -0.35 -2.83
CA LYS A 16 28.97 -0.43 -4.26
C LYS A 16 29.88 0.71 -4.74
N VAL A 17 30.82 1.15 -3.89
CA VAL A 17 31.81 2.21 -4.20
C VAL A 17 33.21 1.63 -4.42
N LYS A 18 34.07 2.36 -5.15
CA LYS A 18 35.42 1.89 -5.51
C LYS A 18 36.34 1.87 -4.29
N CYS A 19 36.81 0.68 -3.92
CA CYS A 19 37.80 0.50 -2.86
C CYS A 19 39.22 0.62 -3.41
N ASN A 20 40.08 1.39 -2.74
CA ASN A 20 41.49 1.53 -3.10
C ASN A 20 42.39 0.44 -2.48
N GLY A 21 41.86 -0.43 -1.62
CA GLY A 21 42.59 -1.56 -1.05
C GLY A 21 43.53 -1.25 0.13
N SER A 22 43.71 0.02 0.53
CA SER A 22 44.49 0.35 1.73
C SER A 22 43.74 -0.04 3.01
N VAL A 23 44.43 -0.12 4.15
CA VAL A 23 43.84 -0.37 5.47
C VAL A 23 44.24 0.76 6.42
N PRO A 24 43.33 1.69 6.78
CA PRO A 24 41.97 1.81 6.26
C PRO A 24 41.94 2.24 4.78
N CYS A 25 40.87 1.85 4.07
CA CYS A 25 40.67 2.24 2.66
C CYS A 25 40.35 3.74 2.59
N SER A 26 40.65 4.45 1.51
CA SER A 26 40.39 5.92 1.43
C SER A 26 38.92 6.26 1.69
N GLN A 27 38.01 5.46 1.13
CA GLN A 27 36.56 5.55 1.33
C GLN A 27 36.08 5.13 2.72
N CYS A 28 36.92 4.42 3.47
CA CYS A 28 36.63 3.98 4.83
C CYS A 28 37.17 5.00 5.82
N GLY A 29 38.39 5.50 5.59
CA GLY A 29 39.02 6.55 6.39
C GLY A 29 38.28 7.88 6.29
N HIS A 30 37.82 8.27 5.10
CA HIS A 30 37.01 9.50 4.95
C HIS A 30 35.69 9.44 5.71
N LEU A 31 35.14 8.24 5.91
CA LEU A 31 33.83 8.02 6.53
C LEU A 31 33.96 7.39 7.93
N ASN A 32 35.17 7.37 8.50
CA ASN A 32 35.49 6.76 9.80
C ASN A 32 34.90 5.35 10.00
N LEU A 33 34.90 4.55 8.93
CA LEU A 33 34.40 3.17 8.94
C LEU A 33 35.50 2.18 9.30
N ALA A 34 35.14 1.13 10.04
CA ALA A 34 35.99 -0.04 10.24
C ALA A 34 36.24 -0.75 8.90
N CYS A 35 37.48 -0.66 8.40
CA CYS A 35 37.86 -1.23 7.11
C CYS A 35 38.19 -2.73 7.24
N VAL A 36 37.14 -3.57 7.23
CA VAL A 36 37.27 -5.02 7.43
C VAL A 36 37.19 -5.80 6.10
N TYR A 37 37.95 -6.88 6.01
CA TYR A 37 37.91 -7.87 4.92
C TYR A 37 37.55 -9.25 5.49
N SER A 38 36.26 -9.54 5.63
CA SER A 38 35.78 -10.84 6.15
C SER A 38 36.12 -11.99 5.19
N ALA A 39 36.13 -13.26 5.61
CA ALA A 39 36.26 -14.37 4.66
C ALA A 39 35.07 -14.40 3.68
N PRO A 40 35.25 -14.78 2.40
CA PRO A 40 34.13 -14.87 1.48
C PRO A 40 33.13 -15.93 1.96
N PRO A 41 31.86 -15.58 2.19
CA PRO A 41 30.83 -16.56 2.47
C PRO A 41 30.61 -17.46 1.26
N SER A 42 30.25 -18.73 1.53
CA SER A 42 29.76 -19.68 0.53
C SER A 42 28.78 -18.98 -0.43
N LYS A 43 29.09 -19.03 -1.74
CA LYS A 43 28.39 -18.43 -2.89
C LYS A 43 27.07 -17.72 -2.56
N ARG A 44 27.15 -16.42 -2.20
CA ARG A 44 25.99 -15.53 -2.13
C ARG A 44 25.40 -15.36 -3.53
N LYS A 45 24.14 -15.80 -3.70
CA LYS A 45 23.27 -15.39 -4.81
C LYS A 45 23.08 -13.86 -4.76
N PRO A 46 22.85 -13.19 -5.88
CA PRO A 46 22.73 -11.74 -5.95
C PRO A 46 21.67 -11.19 -4.97
N THR A 47 21.92 -10.00 -4.43
CA THR A 47 21.07 -9.28 -3.46
C THR A 47 19.61 -9.21 -3.92
N VAL A 48 18.70 -9.62 -3.02
CA VAL A 48 17.32 -10.06 -3.28
C VAL A 48 16.34 -8.97 -3.72
N ARG A 49 16.64 -7.67 -3.56
CA ARG A 49 15.75 -6.57 -4.06
C ARG A 49 15.47 -6.69 -5.56
N GLY A 50 16.47 -7.14 -6.33
CA GLY A 50 16.29 -7.41 -7.76
C GLY A 50 15.60 -8.74 -8.05
N ARG A 51 15.62 -9.72 -7.14
CA ARG A 51 15.12 -11.08 -7.41
C ARG A 51 13.65 -11.25 -7.06
N LEU A 52 13.15 -10.63 -5.99
CA LEU A 52 11.72 -10.71 -5.65
C LEU A 52 10.88 -9.81 -6.57
N VAL A 53 11.36 -8.58 -6.86
CA VAL A 53 10.74 -7.70 -7.87
C VAL A 53 10.92 -8.25 -9.30
N ALA A 54 12.03 -8.92 -9.62
CA ALA A 54 12.15 -9.63 -10.90
C ALA A 54 11.36 -10.94 -10.94
N GLN A 55 11.20 -11.70 -9.86
CA GLN A 55 10.38 -12.93 -9.86
C GLN A 55 8.88 -12.62 -9.94
N ILE A 56 8.46 -11.50 -9.36
CA ILE A 56 7.10 -10.95 -9.54
C ILE A 56 6.93 -10.41 -10.99
N ARG A 57 7.99 -9.92 -11.64
CA ARG A 57 7.98 -9.52 -13.08
C ARG A 57 8.14 -10.68 -14.07
N GLU A 58 8.92 -11.71 -13.74
CA GLU A 58 9.27 -12.84 -14.62
C GLU A 58 8.07 -13.79 -14.83
N GLY A 59 7.01 -13.65 -14.02
CA GLY A 59 5.71 -14.29 -14.26
C GLY A 59 4.90 -13.71 -15.43
N VAL A 60 5.32 -12.62 -16.07
CA VAL A 60 4.61 -12.00 -17.20
C VAL A 60 5.56 -11.49 -18.28
N CYS A 61 5.82 -12.34 -19.29
CA CYS A 61 5.94 -11.94 -20.71
C CYS A 61 6.07 -13.20 -21.58
N VAL A 62 4.95 -13.88 -21.84
CA VAL A 62 4.84 -14.69 -23.06
C VAL A 62 4.20 -13.78 -24.10
N ARG A 63 5.00 -13.36 -25.08
CA ARG A 63 4.48 -12.81 -26.34
C ARG A 63 3.79 -13.94 -27.09
N PRO A 64 2.52 -13.82 -27.52
CA PRO A 64 2.01 -14.65 -28.59
C PRO A 64 2.49 -14.04 -29.90
N ASP A 65 3.51 -14.66 -30.51
CA ASP A 65 3.80 -14.46 -31.93
C ASP A 65 2.65 -15.03 -32.77
N ASP A 66 2.21 -14.21 -33.72
CA ASP A 66 1.58 -14.50 -35.00
C ASP A 66 0.84 -15.85 -35.19
N ALA A 67 -0.50 -15.75 -35.23
CA ALA A 67 -1.32 -16.58 -36.11
C ALA A 67 -2.28 -15.69 -36.92
N ARG A 68 -1.85 -15.36 -38.14
CA ARG A 68 -2.70 -14.81 -39.20
C ARG A 68 -3.71 -15.84 -39.69
N SER A 69 -4.86 -15.30 -40.14
CA SER A 69 -5.91 -15.91 -40.98
C SER A 69 -6.92 -16.74 -40.19
N ASN A 70 -8.24 -16.50 -40.25
CA ASN A 70 -9.01 -16.34 -41.48
C ASN A 70 -10.30 -15.53 -41.29
N SER A 71 -10.67 -14.77 -42.32
CA SER A 71 -11.90 -14.02 -42.52
C SER A 71 -13.15 -14.91 -42.58
N GLY A 72 -14.24 -14.45 -41.95
CA GLY A 72 -15.57 -15.03 -42.11
C GLY A 72 -16.60 -14.31 -41.23
N SER A 73 -17.14 -13.20 -41.71
CA SER A 73 -18.34 -12.58 -41.13
C SER A 73 -19.56 -13.46 -41.40
N PRO A 74 -20.47 -13.60 -40.43
CA PRO A 74 -21.89 -13.66 -40.75
C PRO A 74 -22.63 -12.50 -40.08
N GLN A 75 -23.26 -11.68 -40.91
CA GLN A 75 -24.40 -10.85 -40.51
C GLN A 75 -25.55 -11.77 -40.08
N THR A 76 -26.21 -11.44 -38.99
CA THR A 76 -27.60 -11.83 -38.75
C THR A 76 -28.34 -10.65 -38.16
N ASP A 77 -29.36 -10.22 -38.89
CA ASP A 77 -30.35 -9.20 -38.55
C ASP A 77 -31.27 -9.63 -37.41
N ASP A 78 -31.57 -8.66 -36.53
CA ASP A 78 -32.82 -8.40 -35.77
C ASP A 78 -33.35 -9.45 -34.75
N PRO A 79 -34.23 -9.10 -33.77
CA PRO A 79 -34.76 -7.80 -33.36
C PRO A 79 -34.61 -7.49 -31.85
N SER A 80 -34.76 -6.21 -31.48
CA SER A 80 -35.02 -5.81 -30.10
C SER A 80 -36.31 -6.45 -29.57
N PRO A 81 -36.29 -6.92 -28.31
CA PRO A 81 -37.29 -6.44 -27.37
C PRO A 81 -36.63 -5.87 -26.11
N SER A 82 -37.10 -4.68 -25.75
CA SER A 82 -36.96 -4.02 -24.47
C SER A 82 -37.37 -4.93 -23.31
N TYR A 83 -36.41 -5.61 -22.68
CA TYR A 83 -36.46 -6.08 -21.29
C TYR A 83 -35.04 -6.55 -20.90
N ILE A 84 -34.33 -5.82 -20.04
CA ILE A 84 -33.02 -6.28 -19.54
C ILE A 84 -33.03 -6.17 -18.02
N PRO A 85 -33.15 -7.29 -17.30
CA PRO A 85 -32.91 -7.32 -15.88
C PRO A 85 -31.40 -7.38 -15.66
N THR A 86 -30.87 -6.41 -14.94
CA THR A 86 -29.45 -6.31 -14.55
C THR A 86 -29.01 -7.42 -13.57
N SER A 87 -29.97 -8.14 -12.98
CA SER A 87 -29.81 -9.23 -11.99
C SER A 87 -30.32 -10.61 -12.45
N ASN A 88 -31.20 -10.70 -13.46
CA ASN A 88 -31.83 -11.98 -13.82
C ASN A 88 -30.81 -12.98 -14.35
N GLY A 89 -30.76 -14.14 -13.71
CA GLY A 89 -29.84 -15.23 -14.02
C GLY A 89 -28.53 -15.21 -13.22
N THR A 90 -28.32 -14.22 -12.35
CA THR A 90 -27.22 -14.25 -11.37
C THR A 90 -27.65 -15.01 -10.12
N PRO A 91 -26.71 -15.63 -9.37
CA PRO A 91 -27.02 -16.31 -8.11
C PRO A 91 -27.21 -15.34 -6.92
N TYR A 92 -27.05 -14.03 -7.11
CA TYR A 92 -27.05 -13.04 -6.04
C TYR A 92 -28.40 -12.34 -5.92
N THR A 93 -29.01 -12.43 -4.74
CA THR A 93 -30.28 -11.75 -4.43
C THR A 93 -30.04 -10.36 -3.85
N GLN A 94 -31.08 -9.52 -3.83
CA GLN A 94 -31.03 -8.24 -3.12
C GLN A 94 -30.65 -8.42 -1.63
N ASP A 95 -31.22 -9.43 -0.97
CA ASP A 95 -30.92 -9.79 0.42
C ASP A 95 -29.45 -10.13 0.65
N PHE A 96 -28.79 -10.78 -0.33
CA PHE A 96 -27.36 -11.04 -0.26
C PHE A 96 -26.55 -9.74 -0.17
N PHE A 97 -26.89 -8.73 -0.99
CA PHE A 97 -26.20 -7.45 -0.97
C PHE A 97 -26.52 -6.62 0.27
N LEU A 98 -27.78 -6.62 0.72
CA LEU A 98 -28.18 -5.96 1.97
C LEU A 98 -27.43 -6.57 3.17
N GLY A 99 -27.22 -7.88 3.14
CA GLY A 99 -26.42 -8.60 4.14
C GLY A 99 -24.95 -8.22 4.20
N LEU A 100 -24.41 -7.43 3.25
CA LEU A 100 -23.02 -6.94 3.24
C LEU A 100 -22.89 -5.49 3.72
N VAL A 101 -23.99 -4.76 3.91
CA VAL A 101 -23.95 -3.31 4.24
C VAL A 101 -23.31 -3.07 5.61
N LYS A 102 -23.55 -3.97 6.58
CA LYS A 102 -22.94 -3.86 7.91
C LYS A 102 -21.43 -4.09 7.88
N GLU A 103 -20.99 -5.03 7.05
CA GLU A 103 -19.59 -5.33 6.81
C GLU A 103 -18.91 -4.17 6.11
N TYR A 104 -19.58 -3.52 5.16
CA TYR A 104 -19.10 -2.30 4.51
C TYR A 104 -18.90 -1.16 5.50
N GLU A 105 -19.91 -0.88 6.34
CA GLU A 105 -19.85 0.16 7.35
C GLU A 105 -18.71 -0.08 8.35
N ARG A 106 -18.42 -1.35 8.64
CA ARG A 106 -17.33 -1.74 9.55
C ARG A 106 -15.94 -1.72 8.90
N ALA A 107 -15.80 -2.23 7.68
CA ALA A 107 -14.50 -2.60 7.11
C ALA A 107 -14.04 -1.67 5.97
N VAL A 108 -14.95 -0.97 5.30
CA VAL A 108 -14.63 -0.16 4.12
C VAL A 108 -14.86 1.32 4.41
N PHE A 109 -16.04 1.67 4.91
CA PHE A 109 -16.45 3.05 5.12
C PHE A 109 -15.51 3.89 6.01
N PRO A 110 -14.89 3.37 7.11
CA PRO A 110 -14.04 4.21 7.96
C PRO A 110 -12.75 4.69 7.29
N VAL A 111 -12.30 4.01 6.22
CA VAL A 111 -11.08 4.33 5.47
C VAL A 111 -11.36 4.81 4.04
N ASN A 112 -12.57 4.54 3.52
CA ASN A 112 -13.08 5.07 2.26
C ASN A 112 -14.50 5.64 2.49
N PRO A 113 -14.62 6.83 3.12
CA PRO A 113 -15.90 7.39 3.51
C PRO A 113 -16.53 8.23 2.39
N ILE A 114 -16.73 7.63 1.22
CA ILE A 114 -17.22 8.35 0.04
C ILE A 114 -18.73 8.19 -0.14
N ILE A 115 -19.22 6.95 -0.12
CA ILE A 115 -20.64 6.62 -0.29
C ILE A 115 -21.19 6.19 1.07
N LEU A 116 -22.27 6.82 1.52
CA LEU A 116 -22.90 6.48 2.78
C LEU A 116 -23.53 5.08 2.73
N PRO A 117 -23.62 4.35 3.87
CA PRO A 117 -24.34 3.08 3.92
C PRO A 117 -25.79 3.17 3.41
N SER A 118 -26.47 4.30 3.63
CA SER A 118 -27.83 4.56 3.12
C SER A 118 -27.87 4.69 1.59
N GLU A 119 -26.86 5.31 0.99
CA GLU A 119 -26.72 5.42 -0.46
C GLU A 119 -26.42 4.06 -1.09
N VAL A 120 -25.65 3.20 -0.41
CA VAL A 120 -25.46 1.80 -0.82
C VAL A 120 -26.79 1.05 -0.85
N VAL A 121 -27.60 1.15 0.21
CA VAL A 121 -28.95 0.53 0.26
C VAL A 121 -29.82 1.04 -0.88
N THR A 122 -29.79 2.34 -1.15
CA THR A 122 -30.55 2.94 -2.26
C THR A 122 -30.11 2.39 -3.62
N ALA A 123 -28.80 2.20 -3.84
CA ALA A 123 -28.30 1.56 -5.06
C ALA A 123 -28.72 0.09 -5.16
N ILE A 124 -28.74 -0.65 -4.05
CA ILE A 124 -29.22 -2.03 -4.01
C ILE A 124 -30.70 -2.11 -4.41
N GLU A 125 -31.54 -1.19 -3.95
CA GLU A 125 -32.96 -1.11 -4.35
C GLU A 125 -33.14 -0.73 -5.83
N GLY A 126 -32.28 0.13 -6.35
CA GLY A 126 -32.31 0.57 -7.75
C GLY A 126 -31.69 -0.42 -8.76
N MET A 127 -30.93 -1.41 -8.27
CA MET A 127 -30.01 -2.18 -9.12
C MET A 127 -30.71 -2.88 -10.28
N GLU A 128 -31.91 -3.45 -10.08
CA GLU A 128 -32.65 -4.20 -11.11
C GLU A 128 -33.01 -3.37 -12.34
N ASN A 129 -33.11 -2.04 -12.16
CA ASN A 129 -33.59 -1.10 -13.17
C ASN A 129 -32.50 -0.18 -13.73
N SER A 130 -31.27 -0.28 -13.20
CA SER A 130 -30.19 0.66 -13.49
C SER A 130 -28.85 -0.06 -13.58
N PHE A 131 -28.24 -0.05 -14.77
CA PHE A 131 -26.90 -0.63 -14.96
C PHE A 131 -25.84 0.09 -14.12
N GLU A 132 -26.03 1.38 -13.85
CA GLU A 132 -25.12 2.13 -12.98
C GLU A 132 -25.19 1.61 -11.54
N ASP A 133 -26.40 1.44 -11.01
CA ASP A 133 -26.61 0.91 -9.66
C ASP A 133 -26.13 -0.54 -9.58
N ALA A 134 -26.46 -1.38 -10.57
CA ALA A 134 -25.95 -2.75 -10.63
C ALA A 134 -24.42 -2.81 -10.66
N ALA A 135 -23.77 -1.99 -11.49
CA ALA A 135 -22.30 -1.95 -11.57
C ALA A 135 -21.68 -1.57 -10.22
N PHE A 136 -22.23 -0.52 -9.59
CA PHE A 136 -21.80 -0.08 -8.28
C PHE A 136 -22.01 -1.18 -7.23
N VAL A 137 -23.18 -1.81 -7.16
CA VAL A 137 -23.52 -2.85 -6.19
C VAL A 137 -22.60 -4.08 -6.32
N TYR A 138 -22.34 -4.54 -7.55
CA TYR A 138 -21.41 -5.65 -7.77
C TYR A 138 -19.97 -5.29 -7.34
N ALA A 139 -19.50 -4.08 -7.68
CA ALA A 139 -18.16 -3.61 -7.29
C ALA A 139 -18.04 -3.42 -5.77
N PHE A 140 -19.04 -2.80 -5.14
CA PHE A 140 -19.21 -2.67 -3.69
C PHE A 140 -19.13 -4.02 -2.99
N ALA A 141 -19.86 -5.02 -3.48
CA ALA A 141 -19.90 -6.34 -2.87
C ALA A 141 -18.53 -7.03 -2.98
N GLY A 142 -17.89 -6.95 -4.15
CA GLY A 142 -16.54 -7.45 -4.37
C GLY A 142 -15.52 -6.83 -3.42
N ALA A 143 -15.50 -5.49 -3.30
CA ALA A 143 -14.61 -4.77 -2.40
C ALA A 143 -14.91 -5.05 -0.92
N THR A 144 -16.19 -5.13 -0.54
CA THR A 144 -16.59 -5.41 0.84
C THR A 144 -16.21 -6.82 1.26
N ILE A 145 -16.44 -7.83 0.43
CA ILE A 145 -15.98 -9.20 0.68
C ILE A 145 -14.44 -9.22 0.75
N ASN A 146 -13.78 -8.52 -0.18
CA ASN A 146 -12.33 -8.43 -0.22
C ASN A 146 -11.74 -7.86 1.07
N LEU A 147 -12.39 -6.90 1.73
CA LEU A 147 -11.85 -6.25 2.92
C LEU A 147 -12.35 -6.91 4.22
N SER A 148 -13.60 -7.38 4.26
CA SER A 148 -14.21 -7.92 5.48
C SER A 148 -13.82 -9.36 5.83
N GLN A 149 -13.35 -10.17 4.87
CA GLN A 149 -13.02 -11.58 5.11
C GLN A 149 -11.60 -11.74 5.67
N THR A 150 -11.47 -11.98 6.98
CA THR A 150 -10.14 -12.14 7.62
C THR A 150 -9.57 -13.56 7.51
N THR A 151 -10.43 -14.56 7.28
CA THR A 151 -10.05 -15.97 7.07
C THR A 151 -10.28 -16.41 5.64
N TRP A 152 -9.23 -16.94 5.00
CA TRP A 152 -9.27 -17.35 3.58
C TRP A 152 -9.11 -18.86 3.51
N ASN A 153 -10.21 -19.57 3.72
CA ASN A 153 -10.22 -21.02 3.55
C ASN A 153 -10.24 -21.36 2.05
N PRO A 154 -9.26 -22.11 1.52
CA PRO A 154 -9.22 -22.53 0.11
C PRO A 154 -10.43 -23.39 -0.32
N ASP A 155 -11.16 -24.01 0.61
CA ASP A 155 -12.42 -24.73 0.33
C ASP A 155 -13.61 -23.78 0.15
N ASN A 156 -13.45 -22.50 0.43
CA ASN A 156 -14.52 -21.51 0.41
C ASN A 156 -14.60 -20.83 -0.96
N ASP A 157 -15.78 -20.79 -1.56
CA ASP A 157 -16.06 -20.20 -2.88
C ASP A 157 -15.97 -18.65 -2.90
N ILE A 158 -15.26 -18.05 -1.94
CA ILE A 158 -15.10 -16.60 -1.78
C ILE A 158 -14.35 -16.01 -2.97
N LEU A 159 -13.23 -16.64 -3.37
CA LEU A 159 -12.43 -16.21 -4.50
C LEU A 159 -13.23 -16.22 -5.81
N ALA A 160 -13.96 -17.31 -6.08
CA ALA A 160 -14.75 -17.43 -7.29
C ALA A 160 -15.94 -16.46 -7.27
N ARG A 161 -16.61 -16.31 -6.12
CA ARG A 161 -17.65 -15.29 -5.92
C ARG A 161 -17.14 -13.88 -6.19
N MET A 162 -15.98 -13.52 -5.65
CA MET A 162 -15.38 -12.22 -5.92
C MET A 162 -15.12 -12.06 -7.42
N MET A 163 -14.47 -13.03 -8.07
CA MET A 163 -14.22 -12.98 -9.52
C MET A 163 -15.50 -12.84 -10.36
N ASP A 164 -16.58 -13.50 -9.96
CA ASP A 164 -17.89 -13.40 -10.60
C ASP A 164 -18.51 -12.00 -10.40
N LEU A 165 -18.48 -11.46 -9.18
CA LEU A 165 -18.90 -10.09 -8.88
C LEU A 165 -18.09 -9.05 -9.67
N LEU A 166 -16.77 -9.21 -9.82
CA LEU A 166 -15.96 -8.34 -10.68
C LEU A 166 -16.43 -8.41 -12.13
N ALA A 167 -16.67 -9.61 -12.66
CA ALA A 167 -17.10 -9.79 -14.05
C ALA A 167 -18.48 -9.14 -14.30
N LEU A 168 -19.42 -9.31 -13.37
CA LEU A 168 -20.73 -8.66 -13.41
C LEU A 168 -20.60 -7.14 -13.32
N GLY A 169 -19.76 -6.63 -12.42
CA GLY A 169 -19.47 -5.20 -12.27
C GLY A 169 -18.93 -4.58 -13.56
N PHE A 170 -17.94 -5.23 -14.20
CA PHE A 170 -17.42 -4.79 -15.50
C PHE A 170 -18.49 -4.75 -16.60
N LYS A 171 -19.31 -5.80 -16.68
CA LYS A 171 -20.37 -5.89 -17.68
C LYS A 171 -21.40 -4.77 -17.51
N ALA A 172 -21.90 -4.60 -16.29
CA ALA A 172 -22.86 -3.56 -15.96
C ALA A 172 -22.28 -2.15 -16.16
N HIS A 173 -21.02 -1.92 -15.77
CA HIS A 173 -20.34 -0.62 -15.93
C HIS A 173 -20.27 -0.18 -17.40
N ARG A 174 -19.92 -1.12 -18.29
CA ARG A 174 -19.90 -0.89 -19.75
C ARG A 174 -21.31 -0.68 -20.33
N GLN A 175 -22.31 -1.41 -19.87
CA GLN A 175 -23.69 -1.22 -20.31
C GLN A 175 -24.25 0.14 -19.89
N ALA A 176 -23.92 0.61 -18.68
CA ALA A 176 -24.31 1.92 -18.19
C ALA A 176 -23.72 3.07 -19.05
N GLU A 177 -22.53 2.88 -19.64
CA GLU A 177 -21.95 3.83 -20.58
C GLU A 177 -22.71 3.88 -21.91
N LEU A 178 -23.01 2.69 -22.48
CA LEU A 178 -23.73 2.56 -23.76
C LEU A 178 -25.16 3.10 -23.69
N GLY A 179 -25.82 2.99 -22.53
CA GLY A 179 -27.20 3.41 -22.32
C GLY A 179 -27.46 4.91 -22.49
N ALA A 180 -26.43 5.76 -22.38
CA ALA A 180 -26.58 7.20 -22.57
C ALA A 180 -26.71 7.61 -24.06
N GLY A 181 -26.36 6.70 -24.99
CA GLY A 181 -26.32 6.97 -26.42
C GLY A 181 -25.00 7.62 -26.85
N PHE A 182 -24.45 7.18 -27.97
CA PHE A 182 -23.07 7.49 -28.41
C PHE A 182 -22.74 8.98 -28.53
N LEU A 183 -23.71 9.82 -28.89
CA LEU A 183 -23.52 11.26 -29.07
C LEU A 183 -23.83 12.10 -27.82
N SER A 184 -24.30 11.46 -26.74
CA SER A 184 -24.58 12.15 -25.48
C SER A 184 -23.30 12.47 -24.72
N LYS A 185 -23.38 13.41 -23.78
CA LYS A 185 -22.29 13.61 -22.80
C LYS A 185 -22.14 12.31 -22.01
N LEU A 186 -20.90 11.84 -21.85
CA LEU A 186 -20.61 10.68 -21.03
C LEU A 186 -21.24 10.84 -19.63
N PRO A 187 -22.00 9.84 -19.15
CA PRO A 187 -22.59 9.90 -17.82
C PRO A 187 -21.46 9.83 -16.79
N VAL A 188 -21.38 10.87 -15.95
CA VAL A 188 -20.38 10.99 -14.88
C VAL A 188 -21.14 11.19 -13.57
N SER A 189 -20.94 10.28 -12.62
CA SER A 189 -21.60 10.29 -11.31
C SER A 189 -20.65 9.73 -10.23
N PRO A 190 -20.90 10.03 -8.94
CA PRO A 190 -20.13 9.44 -7.86
C PRO A 190 -20.14 7.90 -7.88
N LYS A 191 -21.30 7.28 -8.17
CA LYS A 191 -21.44 5.83 -8.30
C LYS A 191 -20.53 5.24 -9.37
N ARG A 192 -20.41 5.87 -10.54
CA ARG A 192 -19.53 5.39 -11.62
C ARG A 192 -18.06 5.50 -11.26
N VAL A 193 -17.65 6.62 -10.64
CA VAL A 193 -16.27 6.79 -10.16
C VAL A 193 -15.94 5.73 -9.10
N MET A 194 -16.83 5.53 -8.14
CA MET A 194 -16.63 4.53 -7.07
C MET A 194 -16.69 3.10 -7.57
N THR A 195 -17.49 2.81 -8.61
CA THR A 195 -17.46 1.51 -9.30
C THR A 195 -16.05 1.21 -9.80
N CYS A 196 -15.40 2.16 -10.48
CA CYS A 196 -14.03 2.00 -10.96
C CYS A 196 -13.03 1.82 -9.82
N ILE A 197 -13.13 2.59 -8.73
CA ILE A 197 -12.23 2.48 -7.56
C ILE A 197 -12.39 1.12 -6.87
N PHE A 198 -13.61 0.64 -6.65
CA PHE A 198 -13.86 -0.66 -6.02
C PHE A 198 -13.46 -1.85 -6.90
N LEU A 199 -13.64 -1.74 -8.23
CA LEU A 199 -13.10 -2.71 -9.17
C LEU A 199 -11.57 -2.73 -9.13
N GLU A 200 -10.93 -1.56 -9.08
CA GLU A 200 -9.46 -1.45 -8.96
C GLU A 200 -8.94 -2.09 -7.67
N ASN A 201 -9.53 -1.77 -6.51
CA ASN A 201 -9.21 -2.39 -5.22
C ASN A 201 -9.23 -3.92 -5.27
N SER A 202 -10.28 -4.45 -5.89
CA SER A 202 -10.44 -5.90 -6.00
C SER A 202 -9.41 -6.50 -6.97
N LEU A 203 -9.14 -5.85 -8.10
CA LEU A 203 -8.14 -6.29 -9.09
C LEU A 203 -6.72 -6.29 -8.53
N MET A 204 -6.38 -5.31 -7.68
CA MET A 204 -5.09 -5.28 -6.98
C MET A 204 -4.90 -6.53 -6.12
N THR A 205 -5.98 -7.01 -5.48
CA THR A 205 -5.92 -8.23 -4.66
C THR A 205 -5.69 -9.49 -5.50
N PHE A 206 -6.19 -9.51 -6.74
CA PHE A 206 -5.89 -10.57 -7.71
C PHE A 206 -4.58 -10.35 -8.48
N GLU A 207 -3.73 -9.42 -8.03
CA GLU A 207 -2.46 -9.06 -8.69
C GLU A 207 -2.63 -8.64 -10.16
N ARG A 208 -3.81 -8.15 -10.55
CA ARG A 208 -4.12 -7.68 -11.92
C ARG A 208 -3.85 -6.17 -12.05
N MET A 209 -2.62 -5.77 -11.77
CA MET A 209 -2.20 -4.37 -11.64
C MET A 209 -2.52 -3.51 -12.86
N GLU A 210 -2.29 -4.01 -14.08
CA GLU A 210 -2.56 -3.27 -15.32
C GLU A 210 -4.07 -2.98 -15.48
N ARG A 211 -4.92 -3.94 -15.15
CA ARG A 211 -6.38 -3.76 -15.22
C ARG A 211 -6.87 -2.81 -14.13
N GLY A 212 -6.31 -2.93 -12.92
CA GLY A 212 -6.56 -1.98 -11.83
C GLY A 212 -6.20 -0.56 -12.24
N LEU A 213 -5.01 -0.36 -12.79
CA LEU A 213 -4.56 0.94 -13.31
C LEU A 213 -5.54 1.51 -14.34
N MET A 214 -6.02 0.70 -15.30
CA MET A 214 -6.99 1.19 -16.29
C MET A 214 -8.27 1.70 -15.63
N MET A 215 -8.80 0.98 -14.64
CA MET A 215 -9.97 1.43 -13.88
C MET A 215 -9.69 2.71 -13.08
N LEU A 216 -8.52 2.82 -12.46
CA LEU A 216 -8.12 4.04 -11.75
C LEU A 216 -8.01 5.24 -12.69
N ARG A 217 -7.47 5.06 -13.91
CA ARG A 217 -7.42 6.14 -14.91
C ARG A 217 -8.78 6.53 -15.44
N GLU A 218 -9.68 5.56 -15.59
CA GLU A 218 -11.07 5.84 -15.97
C GLU A 218 -11.77 6.68 -14.88
N ALA A 219 -11.60 6.31 -13.60
CA ALA A 219 -12.05 7.11 -12.45
C ALA A 219 -11.44 8.52 -12.44
N GLY A 220 -10.12 8.62 -12.64
CA GLY A 220 -9.37 9.88 -12.73
C GLY A 220 -9.84 10.79 -13.87
N THR A 221 -10.23 10.21 -15.00
CA THR A 221 -10.79 10.97 -16.12
C THR A 221 -12.19 11.46 -15.78
N MET A 222 -13.04 10.59 -15.21
CA MET A 222 -14.39 10.97 -14.79
C MET A 222 -14.39 12.07 -13.74
N ILE A 223 -13.48 12.03 -12.74
CA ILE A 223 -13.41 13.07 -11.72
C ILE A 223 -12.98 14.41 -12.33
N GLN A 224 -12.08 14.44 -13.31
CA GLN A 224 -11.70 15.68 -14.03
C GLN A 224 -12.84 16.25 -14.88
N MET A 225 -13.78 15.41 -15.32
CA MET A 225 -15.00 15.83 -16.03
C MET A 225 -16.08 16.35 -15.08
N MET A 226 -15.99 16.06 -13.78
CA MET A 226 -16.80 16.71 -12.76
C MET A 226 -16.23 18.11 -12.56
N ASP A 227 -16.91 19.12 -13.09
CA ASP A 227 -16.43 20.50 -13.04
C ASP A 227 -16.25 20.99 -11.60
N PHE A 228 -15.01 20.99 -11.11
CA PHE A 228 -14.65 21.47 -9.77
C PHE A 228 -14.72 22.99 -9.67
N ASP A 229 -14.71 23.71 -10.80
CA ASP A 229 -14.77 25.18 -10.82
C ASP A 229 -16.21 25.67 -10.56
N HIS A 230 -17.24 24.85 -10.83
CA HIS A 230 -18.65 25.14 -10.49
C HIS A 230 -19.08 24.74 -9.07
N LEU A 231 -18.16 24.28 -8.19
CA LEU A 231 -18.49 23.99 -6.79
C LEU A 231 -18.96 25.24 -6.00
N THR A 232 -18.76 26.43 -6.55
CA THR A 232 -19.09 27.72 -5.92
C THR A 232 -20.46 28.29 -6.29
N ASP A 233 -21.20 27.64 -7.20
CA ASP A 233 -22.48 28.18 -7.71
C ASP A 233 -23.66 27.98 -6.73
N GLY A 234 -23.39 27.44 -5.53
CA GLY A 234 -24.37 27.25 -4.45
C GLY A 234 -25.44 26.18 -4.74
N SER A 235 -25.30 25.45 -5.84
CA SER A 235 -26.25 24.42 -6.30
C SER A 235 -26.08 23.07 -5.62
N LEU A 236 -24.93 22.84 -4.97
CA LEU A 236 -24.57 21.58 -4.33
C LEU A 236 -24.53 21.75 -2.81
N SER A 237 -24.98 20.73 -2.11
CA SER A 237 -24.83 20.59 -0.67
C SER A 237 -23.36 20.40 -0.26
N ASN A 238 -23.06 20.66 1.02
CA ASN A 238 -21.72 20.39 1.56
C ASN A 238 -21.33 18.91 1.41
N HIS A 239 -22.29 17.99 1.57
CA HIS A 239 -22.07 16.56 1.40
C HIS A 239 -21.63 16.25 -0.03
N GLU A 240 -22.33 16.76 -1.05
CA GLU A 240 -21.98 16.53 -2.45
C GLU A 240 -20.59 17.08 -2.82
N ILE A 241 -20.25 18.27 -2.33
CA ILE A 241 -18.93 18.88 -2.54
C ILE A 241 -17.85 18.02 -1.87
N ALA A 242 -18.04 17.66 -0.60
CA ALA A 242 -17.09 16.85 0.16
C ALA A 242 -16.91 15.46 -0.46
N THR A 243 -17.99 14.81 -0.90
CA THR A 243 -17.96 13.51 -1.62
C THR A 243 -17.10 13.59 -2.88
N ARG A 244 -17.21 14.66 -3.68
CA ARG A 244 -16.35 14.87 -4.86
C ARG A 244 -14.88 15.08 -4.48
N GLN A 245 -14.61 15.86 -3.45
CA GLN A 245 -13.24 16.06 -2.95
C GLN A 245 -12.64 14.75 -2.43
N ARG A 246 -13.42 13.93 -1.69
CA ARG A 246 -12.96 12.63 -1.20
C ARG A 246 -12.67 11.65 -2.33
N MET A 247 -13.52 11.58 -3.36
CA MET A 247 -13.24 10.79 -4.57
C MET A 247 -11.93 11.20 -5.26
N TYR A 248 -11.70 12.51 -5.41
CA TYR A 248 -10.46 13.00 -5.98
C TYR A 248 -9.24 12.53 -5.19
N TRP A 249 -9.30 12.70 -3.86
CA TRP A 249 -8.22 12.32 -2.97
C TRP A 249 -7.97 10.81 -2.92
N GLU A 250 -9.02 9.99 -2.95
CA GLU A 250 -8.89 8.52 -3.02
C GLU A 250 -8.11 8.09 -4.27
N ILE A 251 -8.49 8.62 -5.44
CA ILE A 251 -7.77 8.36 -6.70
C ILE A 251 -6.32 8.82 -6.59
N SER A 252 -6.11 10.03 -6.05
CA SER A 252 -4.77 10.61 -5.84
C SER A 252 -3.89 9.76 -4.92
N ILE A 253 -4.46 9.17 -3.87
CA ILE A 253 -3.78 8.26 -2.94
C ILE A 253 -3.39 6.97 -3.66
N HIS A 254 -4.31 6.35 -4.40
CA HIS A 254 -4.05 5.10 -5.13
C HIS A 254 -3.02 5.29 -6.25
N GLU A 255 -3.04 6.42 -6.96
CA GLU A 255 -2.04 6.72 -7.99
C GLU A 255 -0.62 6.84 -7.41
N ARG A 256 -0.47 7.50 -6.25
CA ARG A 256 0.82 7.58 -5.54
C ARG A 256 1.27 6.22 -5.05
N TYR A 257 0.36 5.44 -4.49
CA TYR A 257 0.64 4.08 -4.07
C TYR A 257 1.14 3.23 -5.24
N LEU A 258 0.43 3.21 -6.38
CA LEU A 258 0.84 2.50 -7.60
C LEU A 258 2.16 3.01 -8.18
N THR A 259 2.47 4.30 -8.03
CA THR A 259 3.79 4.84 -8.38
C THR A 259 4.89 4.17 -7.58
N VAL A 260 4.68 4.00 -6.28
CA VAL A 260 5.66 3.41 -5.39
C VAL A 260 5.83 1.92 -5.66
N ILE A 261 4.73 1.17 -5.74
CA ILE A 261 4.76 -0.30 -5.78
C ILE A 261 4.93 -0.88 -7.18
N ALA A 262 4.50 -0.18 -8.22
CA ALA A 262 4.50 -0.68 -9.60
C ALA A 262 5.19 0.27 -10.61
N GLY A 263 5.57 1.48 -10.20
CA GLY A 263 6.28 2.44 -11.05
C GLY A 263 5.41 3.22 -12.02
N TYR A 264 4.08 3.07 -11.96
CA TYR A 264 3.16 3.83 -12.81
C TYR A 264 3.06 5.29 -12.31
N PRO A 265 3.25 6.30 -13.16
CA PRO A 265 3.31 7.70 -12.71
C PRO A 265 1.99 8.19 -12.11
N ALA A 266 1.99 8.88 -10.98
CA ALA A 266 0.83 9.66 -10.54
C ALA A 266 0.54 10.80 -11.54
N LEU A 267 -0.74 11.04 -11.83
CA LEU A 267 -1.20 12.05 -12.80
C LEU A 267 -2.04 13.14 -12.15
N LEU A 268 -2.78 12.83 -11.09
CA LEU A 268 -3.56 13.83 -10.36
C LEU A 268 -2.66 14.66 -9.43
N PRO A 269 -2.57 16.00 -9.63
CA PRO A 269 -1.88 16.86 -8.67
C PRO A 269 -2.65 16.92 -7.34
N PRO A 270 -2.06 17.45 -6.26
CA PRO A 270 -2.82 17.79 -5.06
C PRO A 270 -3.99 18.73 -5.38
N LEU A 271 -5.15 18.49 -4.77
CA LEU A 271 -6.34 19.29 -5.01
C LEU A 271 -6.13 20.73 -4.51
N LYS A 272 -6.37 21.72 -5.37
CA LYS A 272 -6.11 23.15 -5.05
C LYS A 272 -6.96 23.68 -3.90
N THR A 273 -8.15 23.12 -3.67
CA THR A 273 -9.03 23.49 -2.56
C THR A 273 -8.57 22.93 -1.22
N GLY A 274 -7.52 22.09 -1.20
CA GLY A 274 -6.99 21.46 0.00
C GLY A 274 -7.80 20.24 0.44
N LEU A 275 -7.90 20.06 1.75
CA LEU A 275 -8.67 18.98 2.35
C LEU A 275 -10.17 19.10 2.01
N PRO A 276 -10.91 17.98 2.01
CA PRO A 276 -12.36 17.98 1.92
C PRO A 276 -12.99 18.96 2.93
N ILE A 277 -14.03 19.68 2.49
CA ILE A 277 -14.81 20.52 3.40
C ILE A 277 -15.54 19.66 4.44
N THR A 278 -15.95 20.27 5.54
CA THR A 278 -16.67 19.57 6.60
C THR A 278 -17.99 19.00 6.09
N ASP A 279 -18.12 17.68 6.21
CA ASP A 279 -19.33 16.94 5.90
C ASP A 279 -19.98 16.47 7.20
N TYR A 280 -21.15 17.03 7.52
CA TYR A 280 -21.87 16.74 8.75
C TYR A 280 -22.64 15.41 8.70
N GLU A 281 -22.70 14.76 7.54
CA GLU A 281 -23.29 13.42 7.40
C GLU A 281 -22.34 12.32 7.85
N LEU A 282 -21.03 12.62 7.95
CA LEU A 282 -20.01 11.69 8.40
C LEU A 282 -19.71 11.87 9.89
N PRO A 283 -19.46 10.77 10.63
CA PRO A 283 -18.91 10.86 11.98
C PRO A 283 -17.61 11.68 12.01
N PRO A 284 -17.40 12.58 12.99
CA PRO A 284 -16.22 13.45 13.03
C PRO A 284 -14.88 12.71 12.98
N GLY A 285 -14.77 11.55 13.65
CA GLY A 285 -13.57 10.71 13.58
C GLY A 285 -13.31 10.10 12.21
N ILE A 286 -14.37 9.77 11.47
CA ILE A 286 -14.24 9.25 10.10
C ILE A 286 -13.71 10.34 9.16
N ASN A 287 -14.30 11.54 9.21
CA ASN A 287 -13.82 12.71 8.48
C ASN A 287 -12.33 13.01 8.78
N GLU A 288 -11.99 13.10 10.07
CA GLU A 288 -10.62 13.46 10.47
C GLU A 288 -9.62 12.38 10.04
N GLY A 289 -9.91 11.10 10.22
CA GLY A 289 -8.98 10.04 9.84
C GLY A 289 -8.70 10.00 8.33
N PHE A 290 -9.72 10.25 7.48
CA PHE A 290 -9.49 10.38 6.03
C PHE A 290 -8.66 11.62 5.69
N ASN A 291 -8.91 12.75 6.36
CA ASN A 291 -8.09 13.96 6.20
C ASN A 291 -6.63 13.74 6.61
N ARG A 292 -6.37 12.98 7.68
CA ARG A 292 -5.01 12.58 8.08
C ARG A 292 -4.36 11.67 7.04
N LEU A 293 -5.12 10.76 6.43
CA LEU A 293 -4.60 9.88 5.38
C LEU A 293 -4.16 10.68 4.15
N ILE A 294 -4.95 11.68 3.75
CA ILE A 294 -4.59 12.62 2.68
C ILE A 294 -3.27 13.32 2.97
N GLU A 295 -3.14 13.92 4.16
CA GLU A 295 -1.92 14.63 4.55
C GLU A 295 -0.69 13.71 4.57
N LEU A 296 -0.86 12.48 5.06
CA LEU A 296 0.21 11.48 5.07
C LEU A 296 0.67 11.13 3.64
N PHE A 297 -0.25 10.91 2.71
CA PHE A 297 0.10 10.66 1.30
C PHE A 297 0.61 11.89 0.56
N ASN A 298 0.34 13.11 1.02
CA ASN A 298 0.94 14.33 0.47
C ASN A 298 2.45 14.42 0.78
N VAL A 299 2.99 13.65 1.74
CA VAL A 299 4.45 13.53 1.93
C VAL A 299 5.11 12.92 0.69
N LEU A 300 4.40 12.04 -0.03
CA LEU A 300 4.78 11.48 -1.32
C LEU A 300 4.46 12.46 -2.46
N ASP A 301 5.10 13.62 -2.43
CA ASP A 301 5.01 14.66 -3.45
C ASP A 301 5.78 14.31 -4.74
N ASP A 302 5.68 15.18 -5.75
CA ASP A 302 6.27 14.95 -7.07
C ASP A 302 7.79 14.77 -7.02
N GLU A 303 8.47 15.49 -6.13
CA GLU A 303 9.91 15.37 -5.92
C GLU A 303 10.26 14.00 -5.32
N PHE A 304 9.55 13.60 -4.26
CA PHE A 304 9.70 12.28 -3.65
C PHE A 304 9.50 11.16 -4.68
N LEU A 305 8.39 11.19 -5.44
CA LEU A 305 8.06 10.16 -6.42
C LEU A 305 9.04 10.14 -7.59
N THR A 306 9.65 11.28 -7.92
CA THR A 306 10.71 11.36 -8.93
C THR A 306 11.99 10.69 -8.44
N HIS A 307 12.44 10.97 -7.22
CA HIS A 307 13.56 10.26 -6.61
C HIS A 307 13.31 8.75 -6.53
N TRP A 308 12.10 8.34 -6.11
CA TRP A 308 11.73 6.93 -6.00
C TRP A 308 11.79 6.20 -7.34
N ARG A 309 11.21 6.79 -8.40
CA ARG A 309 11.25 6.21 -9.75
C ARG A 309 12.67 6.16 -10.31
N ALA A 310 13.51 7.16 -10.04
CA ALA A 310 14.91 7.16 -10.48
C ALA A 310 15.75 6.03 -9.86
N GLN A 311 15.39 5.54 -8.67
CA GLN A 311 16.02 4.33 -8.12
C GLN A 311 15.73 3.08 -8.96
N GLN A 312 14.53 3.00 -9.53
CA GLN A 312 14.09 1.85 -10.34
C GLN A 312 14.62 1.96 -11.78
N ASN A 313 14.78 3.17 -12.28
CA ASN A 313 15.34 3.47 -13.59
C ASN A 313 16.41 4.57 -13.50
N PRO A 314 17.71 4.22 -13.33
CA PRO A 314 18.79 5.19 -13.16
C PRO A 314 19.00 6.14 -14.36
N SER A 315 18.37 5.85 -15.50
CA SER A 315 18.40 6.71 -16.69
C SER A 315 17.40 7.86 -16.62
N SER A 316 16.45 7.83 -15.68
CA SER A 316 15.48 8.89 -15.48
C SER A 316 16.13 10.09 -14.78
N PRO A 317 15.93 11.33 -15.28
CA PRO A 317 16.44 12.51 -14.61
C PRO A 317 15.73 12.70 -13.27
N ALA A 318 16.50 12.97 -12.22
CA ALA A 318 16.00 13.35 -10.90
C ALA A 318 16.83 14.51 -10.36
N PRO A 319 16.24 15.39 -9.53
CA PRO A 319 17.01 16.39 -8.81
C PRO A 319 18.06 15.74 -7.91
N GLU A 320 19.05 16.51 -7.47
CA GLU A 320 20.02 16.05 -6.48
C GLU A 320 19.31 15.82 -5.15
N MET A 321 19.50 14.63 -4.56
CA MET A 321 18.93 14.30 -3.27
C MET A 321 19.91 14.66 -2.16
N THR A 322 19.58 15.68 -1.37
CA THR A 322 20.45 16.18 -0.31
C THR A 322 20.11 15.58 1.06
N ALA A 323 21.03 15.72 2.02
CA ALA A 323 20.76 15.33 3.40
C ALA A 323 19.63 16.18 4.01
N GLU A 324 19.60 17.48 3.74
CA GLU A 324 18.56 18.38 4.26
C GLU A 324 17.17 17.98 3.76
N TRP A 325 17.04 17.52 2.52
CA TRP A 325 15.77 17.03 1.99
C TRP A 325 15.30 15.75 2.69
N ILE A 326 16.22 14.81 2.94
CA ILE A 326 15.91 13.59 3.71
C ILE A 326 15.47 13.94 5.14
N GLU A 327 16.17 14.86 5.79
CA GLU A 327 15.84 15.31 7.14
C GLU A 327 14.47 15.98 7.18
N TYR A 328 14.17 16.83 6.18
CA TYR A 328 12.87 17.46 6.03
C TYR A 328 11.75 16.44 5.88
N LYS A 329 11.91 15.42 5.04
CA LYS A 329 10.91 14.35 4.85
C LYS A 329 10.70 13.52 6.11
N GLN A 330 11.77 13.22 6.84
CA GLN A 330 11.64 12.56 8.15
C GLN A 330 10.88 13.44 9.16
N ALA A 331 11.20 14.73 9.24
CA ALA A 331 10.52 15.67 10.11
C ALA A 331 9.03 15.86 9.76
N GLN A 332 8.67 15.81 8.47
CA GLN A 332 7.26 15.82 8.05
C GLN A 332 6.49 14.61 8.62
N LEU A 333 7.10 13.42 8.61
CA LEU A 333 6.48 12.20 9.16
C LEU A 333 6.40 12.21 10.70
N ASP A 334 7.40 12.77 11.38
CA ASP A 334 7.33 13.02 12.83
C ASP A 334 6.21 14.01 13.19
N GLN A 335 6.10 15.10 12.44
CA GLN A 335 5.07 16.10 12.66
C GLN A 335 3.66 15.57 12.38
N ASP A 336 3.51 14.68 11.39
CA ASP A 336 2.26 13.98 11.12
C ASP A 336 1.83 13.09 12.30
N GLU A 337 2.76 12.33 12.89
CA GLU A 337 2.48 11.50 14.08
C GLU A 337 1.92 12.34 15.24
N ILE A 338 2.51 13.52 15.49
CA ILE A 338 2.04 14.46 16.51
C ILE A 338 0.65 14.99 16.16
N LYS A 339 0.44 15.44 14.92
CA LYS A 339 -0.85 16.00 14.46
C LYS A 339 -1.99 14.99 14.56
N VAL A 340 -1.73 13.71 14.30
CA VAL A 340 -2.73 12.64 14.46
C VAL A 340 -3.10 12.48 15.93
N ALA A 341 -2.12 12.44 16.84
CA ALA A 341 -2.37 12.32 18.27
C ALA A 341 -3.15 13.54 18.84
N GLU A 342 -2.80 14.76 18.42
CA GLU A 342 -3.50 15.98 18.81
C GLU A 342 -4.94 16.01 18.29
N ALA A 343 -5.15 15.60 17.04
CA ALA A 343 -6.48 15.53 16.43
C ALA A 343 -7.37 14.51 17.15
N ASP A 344 -6.83 13.32 17.44
CA ASP A 344 -7.54 12.28 18.18
C ASP A 344 -7.89 12.73 19.61
N GLN A 345 -6.93 13.32 20.32
CA GLN A 345 -7.16 13.85 21.66
C GLN A 345 -8.22 14.97 21.68
N LYS A 346 -8.24 15.82 20.64
CA LYS A 346 -9.24 16.89 20.47
C LYS A 346 -10.63 16.32 20.21
N LEU A 347 -10.75 15.27 19.39
CA LEU A 347 -12.01 14.56 19.17
C LEU A 347 -12.55 13.99 20.48
N ILE A 348 -11.68 13.31 21.25
CA ILE A 348 -12.02 12.75 22.56
C ILE A 348 -12.45 13.84 23.55
N SER A 349 -11.72 14.96 23.63
CA SER A 349 -12.06 16.06 24.55
C SER A 349 -13.39 16.73 24.21
N ASN A 350 -13.79 16.70 22.93
CA ASN A 350 -15.07 17.22 22.47
C ASN A 350 -16.23 16.23 22.64
N GLY A 351 -16.00 15.08 23.28
CA GLY A 351 -17.01 14.05 23.52
C GLY A 351 -17.26 13.10 22.34
N HIS A 352 -16.38 13.11 21.33
CA HIS A 352 -16.42 12.12 20.26
C HIS A 352 -15.57 10.89 20.62
N GLY A 353 -15.78 9.77 19.92
CA GLY A 353 -15.08 8.50 20.19
C GLY A 353 -13.63 8.42 19.72
N GLY A 354 -13.01 9.52 19.29
CA GLY A 354 -11.70 9.53 18.64
C GLY A 354 -11.72 8.96 17.22
N LEU A 355 -10.54 8.68 16.67
CA LEU A 355 -10.36 7.91 15.44
C LEU A 355 -10.64 6.43 15.71
N THR A 356 -11.17 5.74 14.71
CA THR A 356 -11.40 4.30 14.81
C THR A 356 -10.07 3.54 14.89
N GLU A 357 -10.09 2.34 15.47
CA GLU A 357 -8.90 1.47 15.50
C GLU A 357 -8.39 1.16 14.08
N LEU A 358 -9.30 0.98 13.12
CA LEU A 358 -8.99 0.74 11.71
C LEU A 358 -8.16 1.91 11.13
N GLN A 359 -8.59 3.15 11.36
CA GLN A 359 -7.88 4.36 10.91
C GLN A 359 -6.53 4.53 11.61
N HIS A 360 -6.46 4.26 12.92
CA HIS A 360 -5.20 4.30 13.66
C HIS A 360 -4.18 3.31 13.12
N ALA A 361 -4.61 2.08 12.83
CA ALA A 361 -3.74 1.05 12.26
C ALA A 361 -3.23 1.45 10.86
N ASP A 362 -4.09 1.94 9.97
CA ASP A 362 -3.68 2.39 8.63
C ASP A 362 -2.67 3.52 8.70
N LEU A 363 -3.00 4.60 9.42
CA LEU A 363 -2.13 5.78 9.52
C LEU A 363 -0.77 5.42 10.11
N LEU A 364 -0.72 4.58 11.15
CA LEU A 364 0.54 4.18 11.75
C LEU A 364 1.36 3.30 10.80
N ILE A 365 0.78 2.24 10.26
CA ILE A 365 1.50 1.30 9.39
C ILE A 365 1.98 2.00 8.12
N THR A 366 1.11 2.79 7.49
CA THR A 366 1.44 3.56 6.30
C THR A 366 2.55 4.58 6.58
N ARG A 367 2.56 5.25 7.75
CA ARG A 367 3.64 6.16 8.14
C ARG A 367 4.97 5.44 8.37
N LEU A 368 4.97 4.29 9.07
CA LEU A 368 6.18 3.49 9.26
C LEU A 368 6.75 3.02 7.92
N TRP A 369 5.90 2.63 6.99
CA TRP A 369 6.29 2.26 5.64
C TRP A 369 6.92 3.44 4.88
N MET A 370 6.34 4.64 4.95
CA MET A 370 6.94 5.84 4.37
C MET A 370 8.29 6.19 5.01
N ARG A 371 8.45 6.00 6.33
CA ARG A 371 9.75 6.16 7.02
C ARG A 371 10.81 5.19 6.47
N ILE A 372 10.44 3.94 6.19
CA ILE A 372 11.32 2.97 5.51
C ILE A 372 11.71 3.49 4.13
N MET A 373 10.77 4.02 3.35
CA MET A 373 11.07 4.52 2.01
C MET A 373 12.05 5.70 2.04
N VAL A 374 11.84 6.68 2.92
CA VAL A 374 12.77 7.81 3.11
C VAL A 374 14.15 7.31 3.55
N TRP A 375 14.19 6.33 4.47
CA TRP A 375 15.44 5.71 4.91
C TRP A 375 16.16 4.97 3.78
N GLN A 376 15.43 4.25 2.91
CA GLN A 376 15.99 3.58 1.73
C GLN A 376 16.52 4.59 0.69
N LEU A 377 15.87 5.74 0.54
CA LEU A 377 16.39 6.86 -0.26
C LEU A 377 17.74 7.35 0.29
N ALA A 378 17.82 7.63 1.60
CA ALA A 378 19.05 8.03 2.26
C ALA A 378 20.17 6.97 2.13
N LEU A 379 19.83 5.68 2.28
CA LEU A 379 20.75 4.56 2.09
C LEU A 379 21.34 4.55 0.67
N SER A 380 20.51 4.80 -0.35
CA SER A 380 20.94 4.77 -1.76
C SER A 380 21.99 5.83 -2.11
N GLN A 381 22.00 6.94 -1.37
CA GLN A 381 22.98 8.03 -1.52
C GLN A 381 24.16 7.90 -0.55
N GLY A 382 24.17 6.86 0.29
CA GLY A 382 25.23 6.67 1.29
C GLY A 382 25.23 7.72 2.40
N LEU A 383 24.07 8.32 2.70
CA LEU A 383 23.92 9.36 3.72
C LEU A 383 23.79 8.80 5.14
N LEU A 384 23.58 7.49 5.29
CA LEU A 384 23.37 6.84 6.58
C LEU A 384 24.69 6.60 7.34
N GLN A 385 24.60 6.62 8.67
CA GLN A 385 25.72 6.43 9.59
C GLN A 385 25.39 5.38 10.66
N SER A 386 26.38 4.63 11.17
CA SER A 386 26.16 3.69 12.28
C SER A 386 25.77 4.40 13.57
N THR A 387 26.40 5.55 13.83
CA THR A 387 26.22 6.36 15.04
C THR A 387 26.10 7.82 14.59
N PRO A 388 24.91 8.25 14.16
CA PRO A 388 24.69 9.64 13.76
C PRO A 388 24.95 10.59 14.94
N PRO A 389 25.44 11.82 14.71
CA PRO A 389 25.58 12.84 15.74
C PRO A 389 24.26 13.10 16.47
N GLN A 390 24.33 13.44 17.76
CA GLN A 390 23.12 13.70 18.59
C GLN A 390 22.19 14.79 18.03
N ASN A 391 22.72 15.71 17.22
CA ASN A 391 21.96 16.82 16.64
C ASN A 391 21.38 16.51 15.25
N THR A 392 21.57 15.29 14.73
CA THR A 392 20.99 14.87 13.44
C THR A 392 19.77 14.00 13.69
N HIS A 393 18.79 14.10 12.79
CA HIS A 393 17.61 13.24 12.87
C HIS A 393 17.99 11.75 12.94
N GLU A 394 17.40 10.99 13.87
CA GLU A 394 17.72 9.57 14.09
C GLU A 394 17.49 8.68 12.86
N GLY A 395 16.63 9.11 11.93
CA GLY A 395 16.41 8.53 10.60
C GLY A 395 17.67 8.42 9.72
N PHE A 396 18.78 9.11 10.06
CA PHE A 396 20.09 8.90 9.43
C PHE A 396 20.87 7.71 9.99
N SER A 397 20.37 7.04 11.04
CA SER A 397 20.99 5.83 11.57
C SER A 397 20.78 4.64 10.63
N MET A 398 21.85 3.87 10.38
CA MET A 398 21.72 2.56 9.71
C MET A 398 20.87 1.58 10.52
N HIS A 399 20.76 1.78 11.83
CA HIS A 399 19.97 0.93 12.73
C HIS A 399 18.56 1.47 12.99
N PHE A 400 18.18 2.61 12.39
CA PHE A 400 16.89 3.25 12.60
C PHE A 400 15.68 2.29 12.43
N PRO A 401 15.58 1.48 11.36
CA PRO A 401 14.45 0.57 11.20
C PRO A 401 14.31 -0.43 12.35
N ALA A 402 15.42 -1.04 12.77
CA ALA A 402 15.43 -2.04 13.84
C ALA A 402 15.32 -1.44 15.25
N HIS A 403 15.52 -0.12 15.42
CA HIS A 403 15.45 0.52 16.73
C HIS A 403 14.09 1.17 16.99
N ARG A 404 13.63 2.06 16.10
CA ARG A 404 12.37 2.78 16.29
C ARG A 404 11.18 2.05 15.70
N LEU A 405 11.30 1.56 14.46
CA LEU A 405 10.12 1.06 13.75
C LEU A 405 9.64 -0.28 14.29
N SER A 406 10.56 -1.16 14.73
CA SER A 406 10.19 -2.43 15.40
C SER A 406 9.40 -2.16 16.68
N THR A 407 9.91 -1.25 17.51
CA THR A 407 9.30 -0.84 18.78
C THR A 407 7.93 -0.18 18.55
N GLN A 408 7.84 0.76 17.59
CA GLN A 408 6.56 1.42 17.26
C GLN A 408 5.52 0.42 16.75
N LEU A 409 5.94 -0.55 15.94
CA LEU A 409 5.03 -1.56 15.41
C LEU A 409 4.59 -2.55 16.51
N ARG A 410 5.50 -2.99 17.39
CA ARG A 410 5.12 -3.78 18.58
C ARG A 410 4.10 -3.01 19.42
N ASN A 411 4.38 -1.76 19.74
CA ASN A 411 3.50 -0.92 20.53
C ASN A 411 2.12 -0.73 19.87
N LEU A 412 2.03 -0.72 18.53
CA LEU A 412 0.74 -0.76 17.84
C LEU A 412 0.01 -2.06 18.16
N VAL A 413 0.65 -3.21 17.91
CA VAL A 413 0.01 -4.53 18.09
C VAL A 413 -0.44 -4.73 19.54
N ASP A 414 0.36 -4.31 20.52
CA ASP A 414 0.00 -4.39 21.95
C ASP A 414 -1.22 -3.54 22.33
N ARG A 415 -1.52 -2.48 21.56
CA ARG A 415 -2.69 -1.62 21.75
C ARG A 415 -3.92 -2.08 20.97
N LEU A 416 -3.77 -2.97 20.00
CA LEU A 416 -4.89 -3.46 19.21
C LEU A 416 -5.82 -4.32 20.08
N LYS A 417 -7.11 -4.00 20.05
CA LYS A 417 -8.18 -4.80 20.64
C LYS A 417 -8.42 -6.09 19.85
N SER A 418 -8.25 -6.02 18.53
CA SER A 418 -8.30 -7.17 17.62
C SER A 418 -7.30 -7.03 16.48
N PHE A 419 -6.68 -8.15 16.09
CA PHE A 419 -5.85 -8.22 14.88
C PHE A 419 -6.67 -8.06 13.60
N ASP A 420 -7.99 -8.24 13.66
CA ASP A 420 -8.89 -7.96 12.55
C ASP A 420 -8.74 -6.52 12.05
N SER A 421 -8.46 -5.56 12.93
CA SER A 421 -8.25 -4.15 12.56
C SER A 421 -7.05 -3.91 11.65
N VAL A 422 -6.14 -4.89 11.51
CA VAL A 422 -5.07 -4.89 10.51
C VAL A 422 -5.46 -5.74 9.30
N ALA A 423 -6.08 -6.91 9.51
CA ALA A 423 -6.50 -7.80 8.43
C ALA A 423 -7.58 -7.18 7.51
N LEU A 424 -8.46 -6.35 8.06
CA LEU A 424 -9.61 -5.75 7.36
C LEU A 424 -9.18 -4.77 6.25
N HIS A 425 -7.96 -4.24 6.29
CA HIS A 425 -7.41 -3.37 5.24
C HIS A 425 -7.00 -4.14 3.98
N GLY A 426 -6.95 -5.46 4.03
CA GLY A 426 -6.58 -6.31 2.91
C GLY A 426 -5.08 -6.33 2.60
N PRO A 427 -4.69 -6.77 1.38
CA PRO A 427 -3.30 -7.10 1.06
C PRO A 427 -2.36 -5.89 1.05
N GLY A 428 -2.87 -4.67 0.84
CA GLY A 428 -2.03 -3.46 0.78
C GLY A 428 -1.31 -3.16 2.10
N ILE A 429 -2.00 -3.24 3.23
CA ILE A 429 -1.40 -3.03 4.57
C ILE A 429 -0.49 -4.19 4.95
N LEU A 430 -0.86 -5.43 4.61
CA LEU A 430 -0.01 -6.60 4.83
C LEU A 430 1.29 -6.54 4.03
N ALA A 431 1.25 -6.03 2.79
CA ALA A 431 2.44 -5.80 1.97
C ALA A 431 3.37 -4.74 2.61
N LYS A 432 2.81 -3.65 3.15
CA LYS A 432 3.59 -2.63 3.90
C LYS A 432 4.24 -3.22 5.15
N LEU A 433 3.49 -4.01 5.94
CA LEU A 433 4.01 -4.71 7.12
C LEU A 433 5.12 -5.69 6.77
N PHE A 434 4.97 -6.44 5.68
CA PHE A 434 5.99 -7.34 5.16
C PHE A 434 7.27 -6.56 4.80
N GLU A 435 7.16 -5.43 4.11
CA GLU A 435 8.32 -4.59 3.78
C GLU A 435 9.03 -4.04 5.04
N ILE A 436 8.26 -3.55 6.02
CA ILE A 436 8.82 -3.08 7.30
C ILE A 436 9.57 -4.21 7.99
N THR A 437 8.92 -5.37 8.17
CA THR A 437 9.47 -6.52 8.90
C THR A 437 10.73 -7.07 8.23
N THR A 438 10.73 -7.17 6.90
CA THR A 438 11.90 -7.66 6.14
C THR A 438 13.05 -6.65 6.15
N THR A 439 12.76 -5.35 6.15
CA THR A 439 13.80 -4.32 6.30
C THR A 439 14.42 -4.34 7.70
N VAL A 440 13.62 -4.54 8.75
CA VAL A 440 14.12 -4.74 10.12
C VAL A 440 15.05 -5.97 10.18
N ALA A 441 14.66 -7.09 9.57
CA ALA A 441 15.50 -8.29 9.50
C ALA A 441 16.87 -8.00 8.83
N ASP A 442 16.87 -7.25 7.74
CA ASP A 442 18.08 -6.90 7.00
C ASP A 442 19.02 -6.01 7.84
N VAL A 443 18.47 -5.09 8.62
CA VAL A 443 19.23 -4.22 9.53
C VAL A 443 19.78 -5.00 10.73
N LEU A 444 19.01 -5.94 11.27
CA LEU A 444 19.45 -6.81 12.37
C LEU A 444 20.61 -7.74 11.99
N ALA A 445 20.72 -8.11 10.72
CA ALA A 445 21.83 -8.90 10.21
C ALA A 445 23.15 -8.10 10.08
N LEU A 446 23.14 -6.78 10.35
CA LEU A 446 24.35 -5.95 10.35
C LEU A 446 25.13 -6.12 11.67
N PRO A 447 26.48 -6.13 11.64
CA PRO A 447 27.26 -6.21 12.86
C PRO A 447 26.97 -5.03 13.80
N THR A 448 26.57 -5.31 15.03
CA THR A 448 26.47 -4.33 16.11
C THR A 448 27.87 -3.93 16.59
N GLY A 449 28.09 -2.64 16.85
CA GLY A 449 29.32 -2.16 17.47
C GLY A 449 29.50 -2.73 18.89
N ALA A 450 30.75 -2.77 19.37
CA ALA A 450 31.05 -3.29 20.71
C ALA A 450 30.32 -2.45 21.79
N GLY A 451 29.43 -3.09 22.56
CA GLY A 451 28.75 -2.48 23.72
C GLY A 451 27.20 -2.53 23.73
N GLY A 452 26.55 -3.15 22.74
CA GLY A 452 25.08 -3.13 22.59
C GLY A 452 24.36 -4.48 22.68
N GLU A 453 24.87 -5.46 23.43
CA GLU A 453 24.32 -6.83 23.46
C GLU A 453 22.86 -6.89 23.97
N HIS A 454 22.53 -6.22 25.08
CA HIS A 454 21.16 -6.17 25.59
C HIS A 454 20.18 -5.45 24.65
N GLU A 455 20.61 -4.38 23.99
CA GLU A 455 19.76 -3.74 22.98
C GLU A 455 19.60 -4.61 21.74
N ALA A 456 20.59 -5.43 21.40
CA ALA A 456 20.50 -6.37 20.29
C ALA A 456 19.47 -7.47 20.58
N GLU A 457 19.45 -7.99 21.82
CA GLU A 457 18.45 -8.97 22.26
C GLU A 457 17.02 -8.41 22.18
N ALA A 458 16.77 -7.22 22.71
CA ALA A 458 15.44 -6.59 22.66
C ALA A 458 14.96 -6.38 21.21
N ARG A 459 15.85 -5.93 20.31
CA ARG A 459 15.50 -5.74 18.89
C ARG A 459 15.19 -7.07 18.17
N VAL A 460 15.83 -8.15 18.57
CA VAL A 460 15.53 -9.49 18.05
C VAL A 460 14.19 -9.99 18.58
N GLU A 461 13.89 -9.76 19.86
CA GLU A 461 12.58 -10.09 20.43
C GLU A 461 11.46 -9.36 19.70
N ASP A 462 11.64 -8.06 19.42
CA ASP A 462 10.71 -7.28 18.59
C ASP A 462 10.53 -7.90 17.22
N PHE A 463 11.62 -8.22 16.54
CA PHE A 463 11.55 -8.85 15.22
C PHE A 463 10.80 -10.19 15.24
N LEU A 464 11.05 -11.05 16.24
CA LEU A 464 10.33 -12.31 16.40
C LEU A 464 8.83 -12.09 16.54
N PHE A 465 8.46 -11.13 17.39
CA PHE A 465 7.06 -10.77 17.60
C PHE A 465 6.41 -10.27 16.30
N LEU A 466 7.10 -9.45 15.52
CA LEU A 466 6.59 -8.95 14.24
C LEU A 466 6.42 -10.04 13.19
N VAL A 467 7.39 -10.95 13.08
CA VAL A 467 7.28 -12.11 12.18
C VAL A 467 6.10 -12.99 12.61
N THR A 468 5.96 -13.26 13.90
CA THR A 468 4.85 -14.01 14.48
C THR A 468 3.51 -13.38 14.13
N PHE A 469 3.39 -12.08 14.39
CA PHE A 469 2.19 -11.30 14.10
C PHE A 469 1.86 -11.36 12.61
N LEU A 470 2.83 -11.14 11.73
CA LEU A 470 2.61 -11.18 10.29
C LEU A 470 2.21 -12.57 9.78
N LEU A 471 2.84 -13.63 10.28
CA LEU A 471 2.52 -15.02 9.92
C LEU A 471 1.15 -15.48 10.43
N SER A 472 0.54 -14.77 11.38
CA SER A 472 -0.82 -15.06 11.86
C SER A 472 -1.91 -14.75 10.83
N PHE A 473 -1.61 -13.97 9.78
CA PHE A 473 -2.58 -13.61 8.74
C PHE A 473 -2.57 -14.61 7.58
N ASP A 474 -3.71 -15.25 7.31
CA ASP A 474 -3.89 -16.23 6.22
C ASP A 474 -3.48 -15.69 4.84
N ARG A 475 -3.69 -14.39 4.61
CA ARG A 475 -3.40 -13.71 3.34
C ARG A 475 -1.92 -13.55 3.02
N ILE A 476 -1.00 -13.83 3.94
CA ILE A 476 0.44 -13.82 3.63
C ILE A 476 0.76 -15.03 2.75
N HIS A 477 1.22 -14.75 1.53
CA HIS A 477 1.51 -15.77 0.53
C HIS A 477 2.62 -16.73 0.99
N GLN A 478 2.56 -17.99 0.55
CA GLN A 478 3.51 -19.02 0.97
C GLN A 478 4.98 -18.62 0.72
N ASN A 479 5.28 -17.98 -0.42
CA ASN A 479 6.62 -17.48 -0.73
C ASN A 479 7.11 -16.40 0.28
N GLN A 480 6.22 -15.52 0.75
CA GLN A 480 6.51 -14.53 1.79
C GLN A 480 6.75 -15.21 3.14
N ARG A 481 5.94 -16.23 3.47
CA ARG A 481 6.13 -17.05 4.69
C ARG A 481 7.50 -17.74 4.67
N ASP A 482 7.84 -18.39 3.57
CA ASP A 482 9.12 -19.09 3.39
C ASP A 482 10.30 -18.11 3.49
N TYR A 483 10.16 -16.91 2.90
CA TYR A 483 11.19 -15.87 2.97
C TYR A 483 11.43 -15.36 4.40
N LEU A 484 10.37 -15.12 5.18
CA LEU A 484 10.50 -14.72 6.58
C LEU A 484 11.13 -15.82 7.44
N LYS A 485 10.76 -17.08 7.19
CA LYS A 485 11.39 -18.24 7.84
C LYS A 485 12.88 -18.33 7.50
N GLU A 486 13.28 -18.15 6.25
CA GLU A 486 14.70 -18.13 5.84
C GLU A 486 15.48 -17.02 6.56
N LYS A 487 14.90 -15.82 6.67
CA LYS A 487 15.51 -14.69 7.40
C LYS A 487 15.67 -14.99 8.89
N LEU A 488 14.68 -15.62 9.49
CA LEU A 488 14.72 -16.04 10.89
C LEU A 488 15.85 -17.05 11.14
N THR A 489 15.97 -18.08 10.30
CA THR A 489 17.08 -19.06 10.38
C THR A 489 18.43 -18.38 10.18
N GLY A 490 18.54 -17.44 9.23
CA GLY A 490 19.78 -16.71 9.00
C GLY A 490 20.24 -15.86 10.19
N LEU A 491 19.32 -15.32 10.99
CA LEU A 491 19.62 -14.60 12.22
C LEU A 491 19.98 -15.53 13.38
N GLN A 492 19.41 -16.73 13.43
CA GLN A 492 19.79 -17.80 14.38
C GLN A 492 21.24 -18.27 14.15
N ASP A 493 21.65 -18.43 12.89
CA ASP A 493 22.99 -18.90 12.51
C ASP A 493 24.08 -17.82 12.66
N ALA A 494 23.70 -16.54 12.59
CA ALA A 494 24.61 -15.42 12.84
C ALA A 494 24.93 -15.33 14.33
N SER A 495 26.01 -16.00 14.74
CA SER A 495 26.59 -16.06 16.09
C SER A 495 26.36 -14.79 16.93
N GLY A 496 25.35 -14.81 17.80
CA GLY A 496 24.97 -13.69 18.67
C GLY A 496 23.63 -13.87 19.41
N PHE A 497 22.75 -14.77 18.95
CA PHE A 497 21.39 -14.90 19.50
C PHE A 497 21.02 -16.34 19.88
N GLN A 498 21.71 -16.91 20.86
CA GLN A 498 21.43 -18.28 21.35
C GLN A 498 20.00 -18.46 21.89
N ASN A 499 19.34 -17.37 22.32
CA ASN A 499 17.94 -17.36 22.77
C ASN A 499 16.91 -17.52 21.62
N LEU A 500 17.31 -17.41 20.35
CA LEU A 500 16.42 -17.69 19.22
C LEU A 500 16.18 -19.20 19.01
N ALA A 501 17.00 -20.08 19.60
CA ALA A 501 16.93 -21.53 19.39
C ALA A 501 15.67 -22.19 19.96
N THR A 502 14.93 -21.51 20.85
CA THR A 502 13.65 -21.99 21.40
C THR A 502 12.46 -21.70 20.49
N TYR A 503 12.61 -20.83 19.49
CA TYR A 503 11.55 -20.48 18.55
C TYR A 503 11.62 -21.38 17.33
N ASN A 504 10.78 -22.42 17.31
CA ASN A 504 10.70 -23.35 16.20
C ASN A 504 9.87 -22.72 15.07
N ALA A 505 10.45 -22.54 13.88
CA ALA A 505 9.76 -22.02 12.69
C ALA A 505 8.60 -22.91 12.22
N ASP A 506 8.48 -24.12 12.76
CA ASP A 506 7.42 -25.09 12.48
C ASP A 506 6.45 -25.32 13.65
N GLY A 507 6.65 -24.66 14.80
CA GLY A 507 5.74 -24.74 15.96
C GLY A 507 4.42 -23.97 15.81
N TRP A 508 4.23 -23.30 14.67
CA TRP A 508 3.18 -22.29 14.43
C TRP A 508 1.84 -22.85 13.91
N LEU A 509 1.68 -24.17 13.84
CA LEU A 509 0.45 -24.84 13.36
C LEU A 509 -0.30 -25.60 14.47
N SER A 510 -0.06 -25.31 15.75
CA SER A 510 -0.73 -26.01 16.84
C SER A 510 -1.19 -25.01 17.91
N GLY A 511 -2.34 -24.38 17.66
CA GLY A 511 -3.01 -23.47 18.59
C GLY A 511 -4.34 -23.03 18.04
#